data_AF-A0A2N9L946-F1
#
_entry.id   AF-A0A2N9L946-F1
#
_cell.length_a   1.000
_cell.length_b   1.000
_cell.length_c   1.000
_cell.angle_alpha   90.00
_cell.angle_beta   90.00
_cell.angle_gamma   90.00
#
_symmetry.space_group_name_H-M   'P 1'
#
loop_
_entity.id
_entity.type
_entity.pdbx_description
1 polymer ?
#
loop_
_entity_poly.entity_id
_entity_poly.type
_entity_poly.pdbx_seq_one_letter_code
_entity_poly.pdbx_strand_id
1 'polypeptide(L)'
;MQTFARTSTIAWIIACGIGLAGCGGFVEMVSDNSGQAVQQQPASYPPEELKPVPPTPIAIQKAELDEPTWDPAWNMLIEQALPANLLSSRREKEVKPLCPQFRHLSKGQRRAFWAYFFQALAGAEAGLKPTSDVHHTQPEVDVPDLVTHLPVHQQGLLQLT
;
A
#
# COMPACT_ATOMS: atom_id res chain seq x y z
N MET A 1 20.63 50.16 -12.43
CA MET A 1 19.99 49.75 -13.70
C MET A 1 18.78 48.88 -13.36
N GLN A 2 17.60 49.49 -13.54
CA GLN A 2 16.25 48.95 -13.76
C GLN A 2 15.72 47.74 -12.96
N THR A 3 14.81 48.10 -12.06
CA THR A 3 13.63 47.40 -11.54
C THR A 3 12.75 46.78 -12.63
N PHE A 4 12.09 45.64 -12.35
CA PHE A 4 10.79 45.31 -12.96
C PHE A 4 9.85 44.69 -11.93
N ALA A 5 8.95 45.53 -11.42
CA ALA A 5 7.72 45.13 -10.76
C ALA A 5 6.68 44.75 -11.83
N ARG A 6 5.83 43.77 -11.53
CA ARG A 6 4.56 43.59 -12.27
C ARG A 6 3.45 43.20 -11.31
N THR A 7 2.93 44.22 -10.63
CA THR A 7 1.54 44.27 -10.19
C THR A 7 0.66 44.58 -11.41
N SER A 8 -0.44 43.86 -11.59
CA SER A 8 -1.53 44.32 -12.46
C SER A 8 -2.86 43.82 -11.89
N THR A 9 -3.58 44.77 -11.34
CA THR A 9 -4.92 44.69 -10.76
C THR A 9 -5.94 45.15 -11.82
N ILE A 10 -7.23 44.86 -11.58
CA ILE A 10 -8.46 45.45 -12.18
C ILE A 10 -8.97 44.66 -13.41
N ALA A 11 -10.08 43.91 -13.44
CA ALA A 11 -11.44 43.96 -12.86
C ALA A 11 -12.53 44.38 -13.89
N TRP A 12 -13.63 43.61 -13.85
CA TRP A 12 -15.00 43.84 -14.33
C TRP A 12 -15.32 43.83 -15.83
N ILE A 13 -16.10 42.82 -16.26
CA ILE A 13 -17.35 43.07 -17.01
C ILE A 13 -18.47 42.27 -16.34
N ILE A 14 -19.45 43.03 -15.87
CA ILE A 14 -20.77 42.64 -15.36
C ILE A 14 -21.67 42.41 -16.58
N ALA A 15 -22.44 41.33 -16.59
CA ALA A 15 -23.70 41.27 -17.34
C ALA A 15 -24.82 40.84 -16.37
N CYS A 16 -25.68 41.82 -16.12
CA CYS A 16 -26.87 41.80 -15.30
C CYS A 16 -28.09 41.42 -16.17
N GLY A 17 -29.08 40.75 -15.59
CA GLY A 17 -30.40 40.49 -16.17
C GLY A 17 -31.13 39.45 -15.32
N ILE A 18 -31.61 39.80 -14.12
CA ILE A 18 -32.90 40.48 -13.78
C ILE A 18 -34.15 39.66 -14.13
N GLY A 19 -34.85 39.28 -13.05
CA GLY A 19 -36.31 39.24 -12.95
C GLY A 19 -36.87 37.85 -12.67
N LEU A 20 -37.79 37.61 -11.73
CA LEU A 20 -38.53 38.44 -10.77
C LEU A 20 -39.42 37.47 -9.93
N ALA A 21 -39.97 37.98 -8.81
CA ALA A 21 -41.04 37.41 -7.97
C ALA A 21 -40.62 36.33 -6.94
N GLY A 22 -40.93 36.45 -5.64
CA GLY A 22 -41.75 37.42 -4.91
C GLY A 22 -41.91 36.98 -3.43
N CYS A 23 -42.44 37.91 -2.62
CA CYS A 23 -42.99 37.74 -1.25
C CYS A 23 -42.01 37.20 -0.18
N GLY A 24 -41.65 37.87 0.90
CA GLY A 24 -42.39 38.77 1.79
C GLY A 24 -42.00 38.35 3.23
N GLY A 25 -41.61 39.29 4.09
CA GLY A 25 -41.28 39.00 5.48
C GLY A 25 -40.26 39.95 6.10
N PHE A 26 -40.77 40.90 6.88
CA PHE A 26 -40.06 41.93 7.62
C PHE A 26 -39.73 41.41 9.03
N VAL A 27 -38.46 41.38 9.47
CA VAL A 27 -38.07 41.36 10.90
C VAL A 27 -36.76 42.15 11.10
N GLU A 28 -36.77 42.90 12.19
CA GLU A 28 -35.89 43.94 12.73
C GLU A 28 -34.48 43.47 13.14
N MET A 29 -33.55 44.43 13.24
CA MET A 29 -32.16 44.28 13.68
C MET A 29 -32.04 43.88 15.16
N VAL A 30 -31.14 42.94 15.48
CA VAL A 30 -30.38 42.95 16.75
C VAL A 30 -28.95 42.48 16.50
N SER A 31 -28.01 43.34 16.88
CA SER A 31 -26.61 43.06 17.15
C SER A 31 -26.50 42.26 18.45
N ASP A 32 -25.87 41.08 18.46
CA ASP A 32 -24.90 40.74 19.52
C ASP A 32 -24.06 39.49 19.21
N ASN A 33 -22.87 39.52 19.79
CA ASN A 33 -21.78 38.57 19.73
C ASN A 33 -22.02 37.43 20.74
N SER A 34 -22.10 36.17 20.32
CA SER A 34 -21.91 35.00 21.20
C SER A 34 -21.79 33.70 20.39
N GLY A 35 -20.75 32.91 20.68
CA GLY A 35 -20.32 31.75 19.90
C GLY A 35 -21.29 30.58 19.84
N GLN A 36 -21.15 29.77 18.78
CA GLN A 36 -21.72 28.43 18.70
C GLN A 36 -20.74 27.45 18.07
N ALA A 37 -20.59 26.32 18.77
CA ALA A 37 -19.76 25.18 18.42
C ALA A 37 -20.17 24.56 17.08
N VAL A 38 -19.20 24.28 16.22
CA VAL A 38 -19.40 23.52 14.99
C VAL A 38 -19.53 22.05 15.37
N GLN A 39 -20.73 21.48 15.21
CA GLN A 39 -20.99 20.06 15.28
C GLN A 39 -20.31 19.35 14.10
N GLN A 40 -19.45 18.38 14.41
CA GLN A 40 -18.74 17.56 13.42
C GLN A 40 -19.60 16.34 13.05
N GLN A 41 -20.18 16.37 11.85
CA GLN A 41 -20.85 15.22 11.24
C GLN A 41 -19.78 14.25 10.68
N PRO A 42 -19.82 12.94 10.98
CA PRO A 42 -18.80 12.01 10.49
C PRO A 42 -18.92 11.83 8.97
N ALA A 43 -17.89 12.24 8.24
CA ALA A 43 -17.76 12.00 6.81
C ALA A 43 -17.62 10.49 6.53
N SER A 44 -18.48 9.96 5.65
CA SER A 44 -18.36 8.62 5.09
C SER A 44 -17.19 8.56 4.10
N TYR A 45 -16.26 7.62 4.29
CA TYR A 45 -15.12 7.42 3.40
C TYR A 45 -15.55 6.62 2.15
N PRO A 46 -15.18 7.02 0.92
CA PRO A 46 -15.43 6.22 -0.27
C PRO A 46 -14.62 4.90 -0.26
N PRO A 47 -15.08 3.83 -0.93
CA PRO A 47 -14.34 2.59 -1.07
C PRO A 47 -12.99 2.82 -1.79
N GLU A 48 -11.89 2.44 -1.15
CA GLU A 48 -10.54 2.60 -1.69
C GLU A 48 -10.29 1.56 -2.79
N GLU A 49 -10.28 2.01 -4.04
CA GLU A 49 -9.98 1.22 -5.24
C GLU A 49 -8.50 0.75 -5.20
N LEU A 50 -8.30 -0.58 -5.25
CA LEU A 50 -6.99 -1.23 -5.15
C LEU A 50 -6.14 -0.94 -6.39
N LYS A 51 -5.11 -0.12 -6.23
CA LYS A 51 -4.11 0.13 -7.28
C LYS A 51 -3.17 -1.09 -7.43
N PRO A 52 -2.81 -1.48 -8.65
CA PRO A 52 -1.84 -2.55 -8.88
C PRO A 52 -0.48 -2.20 -8.25
N VAL A 53 0.10 -3.15 -7.53
CA VAL A 53 1.40 -3.00 -6.88
C VAL A 53 2.48 -2.87 -7.97
N PRO A 54 3.38 -1.87 -7.89
CA PRO A 54 4.44 -1.72 -8.87
C PRO A 54 5.36 -2.96 -8.88
N PRO A 55 5.96 -3.29 -10.04
CA PRO A 55 6.90 -4.41 -10.12
C PRO A 55 8.12 -4.15 -9.23
N THR A 56 8.67 -5.22 -8.68
CA THR A 56 9.76 -5.11 -7.72
C THR A 56 11.11 -5.05 -8.43
N PRO A 57 12.14 -4.41 -7.84
CA PRO A 57 13.46 -4.31 -8.46
C PRO A 57 14.09 -5.68 -8.81
N ILE A 58 13.76 -6.74 -8.06
CA ILE A 58 14.23 -8.11 -8.35
C ILE A 58 13.49 -8.68 -9.57
N ALA A 59 12.18 -8.41 -9.71
CA ALA A 59 11.42 -8.81 -10.90
C ALA A 59 11.95 -8.11 -12.16
N ILE A 60 12.28 -6.82 -12.07
CA ILE A 60 12.80 -6.04 -13.19
C ILE A 60 14.17 -6.59 -13.65
N GLN A 61 15.11 -6.76 -12.71
CA GLN A 61 16.46 -7.24 -13.04
C GLN A 61 16.47 -8.65 -13.63
N LYS A 62 15.61 -9.57 -13.14
CA LYS A 62 15.53 -10.94 -13.69
C LYS A 62 14.78 -11.00 -15.02
N ALA A 63 13.78 -10.13 -15.25
CA ALA A 63 13.12 -10.02 -16.55
C ALA A 63 14.08 -9.52 -17.64
N GLU A 64 15.05 -8.67 -17.29
CA GLU A 64 16.12 -8.24 -18.21
C GLU A 64 17.09 -9.37 -18.58
N LEU A 65 17.14 -10.45 -17.78
CA LEU A 65 18.03 -11.60 -17.96
C LEU A 65 17.35 -12.82 -18.62
N ASP A 66 16.07 -12.71 -19.00
CA ASP A 66 15.23 -13.81 -19.52
C ASP A 66 15.17 -15.04 -18.59
N GLU A 67 15.38 -14.82 -17.29
CA GLU A 67 15.30 -15.86 -16.26
C GLU A 67 13.85 -16.05 -15.78
N PRO A 68 13.52 -17.19 -15.13
CA PRO A 68 12.25 -17.34 -14.44
C PRO A 68 11.99 -16.15 -13.51
N THR A 69 10.91 -15.42 -13.80
CA THR A 69 10.55 -14.20 -13.06
C THR A 69 9.33 -14.45 -12.18
N TRP A 70 9.06 -13.48 -11.30
CA TRP A 70 7.92 -13.48 -10.42
C TRP A 70 6.61 -13.30 -11.20
N ASP A 71 5.66 -14.23 -11.06
CA ASP A 71 4.32 -14.09 -11.65
C ASP A 71 3.52 -13.03 -10.86
N PRO A 72 3.05 -11.94 -11.52
CA PRO A 72 2.22 -10.94 -10.87
C PRO A 72 0.93 -11.50 -10.23
N ALA A 73 0.40 -12.63 -10.73
CA ALA A 73 -0.76 -13.29 -10.14
C ALA A 73 -0.49 -13.79 -8.70
N TRP A 74 0.76 -14.09 -8.35
CA TRP A 74 1.13 -14.49 -7.00
C TRP A 74 1.00 -13.35 -5.99
N ASN A 75 1.10 -12.09 -6.41
CA ASN A 75 0.80 -10.95 -5.53
C ASN A 75 -0.64 -11.02 -5.03
N MET A 76 -1.59 -11.32 -5.92
CA MET A 76 -3.00 -11.44 -5.56
C MET A 76 -3.22 -12.62 -4.59
N LEU A 77 -2.54 -13.74 -4.79
CA LEU A 77 -2.61 -14.89 -3.89
C LEU A 77 -2.10 -14.52 -2.50
N ILE A 78 -0.96 -13.85 -2.41
CA ILE A 78 -0.41 -13.37 -1.13
C ILE A 78 -1.40 -12.42 -0.45
N GLU A 79 -1.92 -11.45 -1.18
CA GLU A 79 -2.86 -10.48 -0.62
C GLU A 79 -4.13 -11.13 -0.04
N GLN A 80 -4.63 -12.19 -0.68
CA GLN A 80 -5.78 -12.95 -0.18
C GLN A 80 -5.42 -13.84 1.01
N ALA A 81 -4.23 -14.44 1.01
CA ALA A 81 -3.77 -15.32 2.07
C ALA A 81 -3.30 -14.57 3.33
N LEU A 82 -2.99 -13.27 3.23
CA LEU A 82 -2.48 -12.49 4.35
C LEU A 82 -3.52 -12.34 5.47
N PRO A 83 -3.23 -12.87 6.68
CA PRO A 83 -4.12 -12.73 7.81
C PRO A 83 -4.13 -11.29 8.34
N ALA A 84 -5.26 -10.87 8.90
CA ALA A 84 -5.49 -9.49 9.32
C ALA A 84 -4.49 -8.98 10.38
N ASN A 85 -3.91 -9.88 11.19
CA ASN A 85 -2.90 -9.56 12.19
C ASN A 85 -1.58 -9.05 11.56
N LEU A 86 -1.15 -9.60 10.42
CA LEU A 86 0.05 -9.16 9.71
C LEU A 86 -0.12 -7.78 9.06
N LEU A 87 -1.36 -7.35 8.83
CA LEU A 87 -1.68 -6.01 8.35
C LEU A 87 -1.84 -5.00 9.48
N SER A 88 -1.81 -5.44 10.74
CA SER A 88 -2.01 -4.56 11.90
C SER A 88 -0.75 -3.75 12.20
N SER A 89 -0.93 -2.50 12.64
CA SER A 89 0.18 -1.66 13.13
C SER A 89 0.81 -2.21 14.41
N ARG A 90 0.14 -3.14 15.10
CA ARG A 90 0.66 -3.79 16.31
C ARG A 90 1.93 -4.60 16.04
N ARG A 91 2.13 -5.08 14.81
CA ARG A 91 3.34 -5.82 14.38
C ARG A 91 4.52 -4.91 14.03
N GLU A 92 4.39 -3.58 14.15
CA GLU A 92 5.45 -2.62 13.86
C GLU A 92 6.77 -2.98 14.53
N LYS A 93 6.76 -3.33 15.81
CA LYS A 93 8.00 -3.60 16.56
C LYS A 93 8.83 -4.73 15.94
N GLU A 94 8.16 -5.77 15.44
CA GLU A 94 8.78 -6.94 14.83
C GLU A 94 9.29 -6.64 13.42
N VAL A 95 8.55 -5.82 12.68
CA VAL A 95 8.85 -5.49 11.28
C VAL A 95 9.79 -4.27 11.16
N LYS A 96 9.97 -3.48 12.22
CA LYS A 96 10.76 -2.25 12.23
C LYS A 96 12.18 -2.39 11.64
N PRO A 97 12.93 -3.49 11.89
CA PRO A 97 14.24 -3.68 11.26
C PRO A 97 14.19 -3.78 9.74
N LEU A 98 13.10 -4.29 9.18
CA LEU A 98 12.88 -4.44 7.74
C LEU A 98 12.22 -3.21 7.12
N CYS A 99 11.26 -2.60 7.83
CA CYS A 99 10.53 -1.43 7.38
C CYS A 99 10.26 -0.47 8.56
N PRO A 100 11.11 0.55 8.76
CA PRO A 100 10.97 1.50 9.86
C PRO A 100 9.66 2.31 9.83
N GLN A 101 9.05 2.47 8.66
CA GLN A 101 7.83 3.26 8.44
C GLN A 101 6.55 2.40 8.46
N PHE A 102 6.63 1.10 8.77
CA PHE A 102 5.51 0.16 8.63
C PHE A 102 4.21 0.62 9.32
N ARG A 103 4.33 1.28 10.49
CA ARG A 103 3.20 1.86 11.22
C ARG A 103 2.42 2.91 10.43
N HIS A 104 3.12 3.71 9.64
CA HIS A 104 2.56 4.84 8.90
C HIS A 104 1.99 4.42 7.54
N LEU A 105 2.27 3.19 7.10
CA LEU A 105 1.72 2.65 5.86
C LEU A 105 0.21 2.40 5.96
N SER A 106 -0.49 2.67 4.86
CA SER A 106 -1.89 2.25 4.68
C SER A 106 -2.00 0.72 4.63
N LYS A 107 -3.21 0.19 4.76
CA LYS A 107 -3.44 -1.27 4.68
C LYS A 107 -2.99 -1.83 3.32
N GLY A 108 -3.24 -1.11 2.23
CA GLY A 108 -2.78 -1.48 0.89
C GLY A 108 -1.25 -1.46 0.77
N GLN A 109 -0.59 -0.44 1.34
CA GLN A 109 0.88 -0.39 1.35
C GLN A 109 1.51 -1.50 2.19
N ARG A 110 0.87 -1.92 3.28
CA ARG A 110 1.32 -3.09 4.07
C ARG A 110 1.17 -4.40 3.30
N ARG A 111 0.10 -4.55 2.50
CA ARG A 111 -0.08 -5.70 1.60
C ARG A 111 1.04 -5.76 0.57
N ALA A 112 1.33 -4.62 -0.06
CA ALA A 112 2.46 -4.50 -0.98
C ALA A 112 3.77 -4.89 -0.29
N PHE A 113 4.09 -4.34 0.89
CA PHE A 113 5.28 -4.72 1.66
C PHE A 113 5.44 -6.24 1.80
N TRP A 114 4.37 -6.94 2.17
CA TRP A 114 4.41 -8.40 2.32
C TRP A 114 4.61 -9.14 0.99
N ALA A 115 3.98 -8.70 -0.09
CA ALA A 115 4.22 -9.27 -1.42
C ALA A 115 5.69 -9.12 -1.83
N TYR A 116 6.26 -7.94 -1.66
CA TYR A 116 7.69 -7.69 -1.88
C TYR A 116 8.58 -8.55 -0.99
N PHE A 117 8.22 -8.72 0.29
CA PHE A 117 8.97 -9.56 1.22
C PHE A 117 9.00 -11.02 0.78
N PHE A 118 7.85 -11.59 0.43
CA PHE A 118 7.77 -12.98 -0.04
C PHE A 118 8.47 -13.19 -1.38
N GLN A 119 8.42 -12.21 -2.27
CA GLN A 119 9.20 -12.29 -3.49
C GLN A 119 10.71 -12.28 -3.20
N ALA A 120 11.18 -11.40 -2.31
CA ALA A 120 12.60 -11.36 -1.94
C ALA A 120 13.04 -12.67 -1.30
N LEU A 121 12.21 -13.24 -0.42
CA LEU A 121 12.45 -14.56 0.18
C LEU A 121 12.51 -15.65 -0.89
N ALA A 122 11.54 -15.71 -1.80
CA ALA A 122 11.55 -16.69 -2.89
C ALA A 122 12.74 -16.53 -3.85
N GLY A 123 13.22 -15.30 -4.03
CA GLY A 123 14.43 -15.00 -4.78
C GLY A 123 15.68 -15.56 -4.09
N ALA A 124 15.76 -15.47 -2.77
CA ALA A 124 16.88 -15.99 -1.99
C ALA A 124 16.85 -17.54 -1.88
N GLU A 125 15.67 -18.13 -1.69
CA GLU A 125 15.52 -19.57 -1.45
C GLU A 125 15.59 -20.39 -2.74
N ALA A 126 14.88 -19.95 -3.80
CA ALA A 126 14.67 -20.76 -5.00
C ALA A 126 15.04 -20.02 -6.29
N GLY A 127 15.62 -18.81 -6.19
CA GLY A 127 15.94 -17.99 -7.36
C GLY A 127 14.72 -17.58 -8.19
N LEU A 128 13.52 -17.55 -7.58
CA LEU A 128 12.21 -17.42 -8.22
C LEU A 128 11.80 -18.60 -9.13
N LYS A 129 12.41 -19.78 -8.97
CA LYS A 129 12.04 -21.00 -9.70
C LYS A 129 11.01 -21.82 -8.91
N PRO A 130 9.73 -21.89 -9.33
CA PRO A 130 8.70 -22.61 -8.59
C PRO A 130 8.85 -24.13 -8.62
N THR A 131 9.71 -24.66 -9.50
CA THR A 131 10.05 -26.09 -9.56
C THR A 131 11.44 -26.36 -8.97
N SER A 132 11.95 -25.46 -8.12
CA SER A 132 13.19 -25.71 -7.38
C SER A 132 13.01 -26.88 -6.43
N ASP A 133 13.99 -27.77 -6.42
CA ASP A 133 13.95 -28.98 -5.64
C ASP A 133 15.34 -29.25 -5.04
N VAL A 134 15.42 -29.28 -3.71
CA VAL A 134 16.68 -29.36 -2.98
C VAL A 134 16.68 -30.56 -2.04
N HIS A 135 17.72 -31.38 -2.22
CA HIS A 135 18.10 -32.42 -1.29
C HIS A 135 19.40 -32.00 -0.59
N HIS A 136 19.33 -31.89 0.73
CA HIS A 136 20.53 -31.75 1.53
C HIS A 136 21.22 -33.11 1.65
N THR A 137 22.36 -33.28 0.99
CA THR A 137 23.16 -34.53 1.07
C THR A 137 24.39 -34.39 1.97
N GLN A 138 24.56 -33.22 2.58
CA GLN A 138 25.69 -32.91 3.44
C GLN A 138 25.31 -33.25 4.89
N PRO A 139 26.15 -33.98 5.64
CA PRO A 139 25.77 -34.54 6.93
C PRO A 139 25.45 -33.49 8.01
N GLU A 140 25.86 -32.23 7.82
CA GLU A 140 25.56 -31.13 8.74
C GLU A 140 24.12 -30.60 8.61
N VAL A 141 23.49 -30.79 7.44
CA VAL A 141 22.17 -30.25 7.10
C VAL A 141 21.17 -31.33 6.63
N ASP A 142 21.64 -32.55 6.36
CA ASP A 142 20.82 -33.73 6.09
C ASP A 142 20.23 -34.28 7.40
N VAL A 143 19.33 -33.50 8.01
CA VAL A 143 18.63 -33.86 9.23
C VAL A 143 17.32 -34.55 8.86
N PRO A 144 17.07 -35.78 9.33
CA PRO A 144 15.81 -36.48 9.05
C PRO A 144 14.64 -35.81 9.77
N ASP A 145 13.47 -35.81 9.12
CA ASP A 145 12.22 -35.33 9.71
C ASP A 145 11.87 -36.13 10.98
N LEU A 146 11.41 -35.44 12.02
CA LEU A 146 11.03 -36.05 13.29
C LEU A 146 9.74 -36.87 13.20
N VAL A 147 8.91 -36.63 12.18
CA VAL A 147 7.63 -37.35 11.98
C VAL A 147 7.83 -38.59 11.11
N THR A 148 8.44 -38.44 9.94
CA THR A 148 8.58 -39.54 8.96
C THR A 148 9.92 -40.29 9.06
N HIS A 149 10.91 -39.73 9.76
CA HIS A 149 12.28 -40.25 9.83
C HIS A 149 12.98 -40.40 8.48
N LEU A 150 12.46 -39.75 7.44
CA LEU A 150 13.06 -39.69 6.12
C LEU A 150 13.86 -38.39 5.95
N PRO A 151 14.88 -38.38 5.08
CA PRO A 151 15.59 -37.14 4.75
C PRO A 151 14.61 -36.11 4.19
N VAL A 152 14.73 -34.89 4.70
CA VAL A 152 13.84 -33.78 4.36
C VAL A 152 14.07 -33.34 2.92
N HIS A 153 12.97 -33.15 2.21
CA HIS A 153 12.96 -32.65 0.85
C HIS A 153 12.35 -31.26 0.81
N GLN A 154 13.03 -30.30 0.19
CA GLN A 154 12.54 -28.93 0.12
C GLN A 154 12.19 -28.54 -1.31
N GLN A 155 10.96 -28.05 -1.47
CA GLN A 155 10.38 -27.80 -2.78
C GLN A 155 9.79 -26.40 -2.92
N GLY A 156 9.77 -25.93 -4.16
CA GLY A 156 9.03 -24.75 -4.56
C GLY A 156 9.70 -23.43 -4.21
N LEU A 157 8.93 -22.35 -4.34
CA LEU A 157 9.43 -20.97 -4.21
C LEU A 157 10.01 -20.66 -2.83
N LEU A 158 9.50 -21.30 -1.78
CA LEU A 158 9.89 -21.04 -0.39
C LEU A 158 10.62 -22.23 0.25
N GLN A 159 10.99 -23.24 -0.54
CA GLN A 159 11.73 -24.42 -0.08
C GLN A 159 11.08 -25.07 1.15
N LEU A 160 9.77 -25.33 1.06
CA LEU A 160 8.96 -25.96 2.10
C LEU A 160 8.96 -27.49 1.94
N THR A 161 8.56 -28.19 3.01
CA THR A 161 8.65 -29.65 3.19
C THR A 161 7.27 -30.30 3.31
#